data_AF-A0A915NKS5-F1
#
_entry.id   AF-A0A915NKS5-F1
#
_cell.length_a   1.000
_cell.length_b   1.000
_cell.length_c   1.000
_cell.angle_alpha   90.00
_cell.angle_beta   90.00
_cell.angle_gamma   90.00
#
_symmetry.space_group_name_H-M   'P 1'
#
loop_
_entity.id
_entity.type
_entity.pdbx_description
1 polymer ?
#
loop_
_entity_poly.entity_id
_entity_poly.type
_entity_poly.pdbx_seq_one_letter_code
_entity_poly.pdbx_strand_id
1 'polypeptide(L)'
;MIEFNIRQTSNLDTGTILLDKWSNPQYFYRSNMYTFSVKNPDEVTKGSIPNVTKLGPYVFDQTQKRRIHSRGNGSVIYETFQYYKFNEEASCKECSLYNRIWIPNLVYQKFVDAASKPAMRPAIAALLVQTPFLEVEVGELIFDGYADPFIDQVCSLPFVNFVCEQILELPDRIGLFYKKNGTSTGVFEVEDGHKDNGESLGRIITWNNGTSLVNY
;
A
#
# COMPACT_ATOMS: atom_id res chain seq x y z
N MET A 1 -32.63 -24.76 19.73
CA MET A 1 -32.87 -23.47 20.41
C MET A 1 -31.59 -22.64 20.51
N ILE A 2 -30.47 -23.22 20.97
CA ILE A 2 -29.17 -22.53 21.05
C ILE A 2 -28.64 -22.12 19.66
N GLU A 3 -28.63 -23.02 18.68
CA GLU A 3 -28.16 -22.71 17.32
C GLU A 3 -29.01 -21.63 16.62
N PHE A 4 -30.33 -21.63 16.84
CA PHE A 4 -31.23 -20.63 16.28
C PHE A 4 -30.94 -19.24 16.85
N ASN A 5 -30.74 -19.13 18.17
CA ASN A 5 -30.37 -17.87 18.82
C ASN A 5 -28.98 -17.37 18.38
N ILE A 6 -28.01 -18.26 18.21
CA ILE A 6 -26.68 -17.89 17.68
C ILE A 6 -26.83 -17.33 16.27
N ARG A 7 -27.56 -18.01 15.39
CA ARG A 7 -27.77 -17.59 14.00
C ARG A 7 -28.51 -16.26 13.88
N GLN A 8 -29.49 -15.98 14.74
CA GLN A 8 -30.16 -14.67 14.75
C GLN A 8 -29.25 -13.51 15.20
N THR A 9 -28.18 -13.80 15.94
CA THR A 9 -27.18 -12.80 16.34
C THR A 9 -25.95 -12.73 15.41
N SER A 10 -25.86 -13.65 14.43
CA SER A 10 -24.75 -13.76 13.47
C SER A 10 -24.99 -12.96 12.19
N ASN A 11 -25.35 -11.68 12.31
CA ASN A 11 -25.50 -10.77 11.18
C ASN A 11 -24.98 -9.37 11.51
N LEU A 12 -24.78 -8.55 10.48
CA LEU A 12 -24.32 -7.15 10.59
C LEU A 12 -25.50 -6.17 10.72
N ASP A 13 -26.50 -6.50 11.53
CA ASP A 13 -27.67 -5.64 11.73
C ASP A 13 -27.60 -4.83 13.04
N THR A 14 -28.50 -3.85 13.15
CA THR A 14 -28.68 -2.92 14.25
C THR A 14 -28.77 -3.62 15.60
N GLY A 15 -27.89 -3.23 16.53
CA GLY A 15 -27.92 -3.71 17.90
C GLY A 15 -27.30 -5.10 18.08
N THR A 16 -26.76 -5.73 17.03
CA THR A 16 -26.03 -6.99 17.20
C THR A 16 -24.63 -6.75 17.77
N ILE A 17 -24.20 -7.67 18.64
CA ILE A 17 -22.83 -7.68 19.19
C ILE A 17 -21.81 -7.88 18.07
N LEU A 18 -22.18 -8.62 17.02
CA LEU A 18 -21.31 -8.86 15.87
C LEU A 18 -21.02 -7.55 15.13
N LEU A 19 -22.02 -6.71 14.89
CA LEU A 19 -21.81 -5.41 14.24
C LEU A 19 -20.87 -4.50 15.02
N ASP A 20 -21.01 -4.44 16.35
CA ASP A 20 -20.13 -3.64 17.22
C ASP A 20 -18.67 -4.12 17.13
N LYS A 21 -18.44 -5.43 17.31
CA LYS A 21 -17.09 -6.02 17.22
C LYS A 21 -16.49 -5.95 15.82
N TRP A 22 -17.32 -6.05 14.78
CA TRP A 22 -16.89 -5.94 13.40
C TRP A 22 -16.55 -4.49 13.05
N SER A 23 -17.33 -3.51 13.51
CA SER A 23 -17.07 -2.09 13.23
C SER A 23 -15.90 -1.52 14.03
N ASN A 24 -15.73 -1.98 15.28
CA ASN A 24 -14.62 -1.59 16.15
C ASN A 24 -13.89 -2.83 16.74
N PRO A 25 -13.05 -3.50 15.93
CA PRO A 25 -12.28 -4.65 16.38
C PRO A 25 -11.34 -4.29 17.54
N GLN A 26 -11.45 -5.01 18.67
CA GLN A 26 -10.61 -4.80 19.86
C GLN A 26 -9.26 -5.53 19.81
N TYR A 27 -8.84 -5.96 18.62
CA TYR A 27 -7.57 -6.63 18.41
C TYR A 27 -6.73 -5.84 17.41
N PHE A 28 -5.42 -5.99 17.53
CA PHE A 28 -4.46 -5.46 16.57
C PHE A 28 -3.77 -6.61 15.84
N TYR A 29 -3.21 -6.31 14.69
CA TYR A 29 -2.37 -7.21 13.92
C TYR A 29 -0.93 -6.73 14.00
N ARG A 30 0.03 -7.64 13.89
CA ARG A 30 1.44 -7.26 13.70
C ARG A 30 1.83 -7.52 12.26
N SER A 31 2.27 -6.49 11.57
CA SER A 31 2.92 -6.62 10.27
C SER A 31 4.43 -6.62 10.43
N ASN A 32 5.04 -7.74 10.05
CA ASN A 32 6.48 -7.93 10.08
C ASN A 32 7.05 -7.64 8.69
N MET A 33 7.72 -6.50 8.53
CA MET A 33 8.33 -6.09 7.27
C MET A 33 9.83 -6.38 7.27
N TYR A 34 10.36 -6.77 6.11
CA TYR A 34 11.79 -7.05 5.93
C TYR A 34 12.30 -6.25 4.75
N THR A 35 13.44 -5.58 4.91
CA THR A 35 14.07 -4.82 3.84
C THR A 35 15.24 -5.61 3.26
N PHE A 36 15.52 -5.37 1.98
CA PHE A 36 16.63 -5.98 1.25
C PHE A 36 17.47 -4.85 0.64
N SER A 37 18.61 -4.56 1.25
CA SER A 37 19.54 -3.54 0.74
C SER A 37 20.52 -4.16 -0.24
N VAL A 38 20.69 -3.55 -1.41
CA VAL A 38 21.73 -3.93 -2.37
C VAL A 38 23.10 -3.51 -1.83
N LYS A 39 24.09 -4.40 -1.90
CA LYS A 39 25.46 -4.15 -1.43
C LYS A 39 26.40 -3.65 -2.53
N ASN A 40 26.09 -3.97 -3.79
CA ASN A 40 26.94 -3.69 -4.94
C ASN A 40 26.18 -2.99 -6.08
N PRO A 41 25.50 -1.85 -5.83
CA PRO A 41 24.67 -1.19 -6.83
C PRO A 41 25.43 -0.86 -8.13
N ASP A 42 26.66 -0.35 -8.03
CA ASP A 42 27.48 0.00 -9.20
C ASP A 42 27.91 -1.19 -10.04
N GLU A 43 28.14 -2.35 -9.41
CA GLU A 43 28.49 -3.58 -10.11
C GLU A 43 27.28 -4.16 -10.83
N VAL A 44 26.10 -4.09 -10.20
CA VAL A 44 24.84 -4.52 -10.81
C VAL A 44 24.54 -3.68 -12.05
N THR A 45 24.76 -2.36 -12.01
CA THR A 45 24.62 -1.50 -13.18
C THR A 45 25.57 -1.90 -14.33
N LYS A 46 26.68 -2.58 -14.04
CA LYS A 46 27.63 -3.11 -15.03
C LYS A 46 27.36 -4.57 -15.43
N GLY A 47 26.26 -5.17 -14.94
CA GLY A 47 25.84 -6.53 -15.29
C GLY A 47 26.24 -7.62 -14.29
N SER A 48 26.79 -7.26 -13.12
CA SER A 48 27.05 -8.24 -12.05
C SER A 48 25.75 -8.69 -11.36
N ILE A 49 25.81 -9.84 -10.69
CA ILE A 49 24.68 -10.39 -9.93
C ILE A 49 24.46 -9.53 -8.65
N PRO A 50 23.21 -9.15 -8.33
CA PRO A 50 22.92 -8.40 -7.10
C PRO A 50 23.27 -9.19 -5.84
N ASN A 51 24.09 -8.59 -4.97
CA ASN A 51 24.32 -9.04 -3.61
C ASN A 51 23.42 -8.23 -2.67
N VAL A 52 22.53 -8.89 -1.92
CA VAL A 52 21.54 -8.23 -1.06
C VAL A 52 21.70 -8.63 0.40
N THR A 53 21.37 -7.70 1.30
CA THR A 53 21.33 -7.95 2.75
C THR A 53 19.91 -7.75 3.26
N LYS A 54 19.37 -8.80 3.86
CA LYS A 54 18.07 -8.78 4.53
C LYS A 54 18.21 -8.21 5.94
N LEU A 55 17.33 -7.29 6.32
CA LEU A 55 17.20 -6.78 7.69
C LEU A 55 15.73 -6.75 8.11
N GLY A 56 15.43 -7.12 9.35
CA GLY A 56 14.07 -7.17 9.88
C GLY A 56 13.89 -8.23 10.97
N PRO A 57 12.68 -8.33 11.56
CA PRO A 57 11.49 -7.59 11.15
C PRO A 57 11.45 -6.16 11.68
N TYR A 58 10.99 -5.23 10.85
CA TYR A 58 10.41 -3.95 11.28
C TYR A 58 8.93 -4.21 11.57
N VAL A 59 8.53 -4.14 12.84
CA VAL A 59 7.19 -4.52 13.27
C VAL A 59 6.31 -3.28 13.38
N PHE A 60 5.12 -3.36 12.78
CA PHE A 60 4.08 -2.35 12.90
C PHE A 60 2.82 -2.97 13.50
N ASP A 61 2.36 -2.40 14.62
CA ASP A 61 1.04 -2.71 15.16
C ASP A 61 -0.02 -2.01 14.31
N GLN A 62 -0.97 -2.80 13.84
CA GLN A 62 -2.03 -2.38 12.94
C GLN A 62 -3.38 -2.47 13.62
N THR A 63 -4.15 -1.41 13.53
CA THR A 63 -5.56 -1.41 13.96
C THR A 63 -6.45 -1.00 12.80
N GLN A 64 -7.70 -1.42 12.84
CA GLN A 64 -8.69 -1.06 11.83
C GLN A 64 -9.95 -0.54 12.51
N LYS A 65 -10.61 0.41 11.85
CA LYS A 65 -11.95 0.89 12.24
C LYS A 65 -12.81 0.95 11.00
N ARG A 66 -14.06 0.48 11.10
CA ARG A 66 -15.02 0.58 10.00
C ARG A 66 -16.02 1.69 10.29
N ARG A 67 -16.15 2.61 9.34
CA ARG A 67 -17.19 3.64 9.36
C ARG A 67 -18.36 3.15 8.53
N ILE A 68 -19.52 2.96 9.15
CA ILE A 68 -20.74 2.53 8.46
C ILE A 68 -21.43 3.76 7.87
N HIS A 69 -21.73 3.71 6.57
CA HIS A 69 -22.47 4.76 5.85
C HIS A 69 -23.96 4.48 5.82
N SER A 70 -24.34 3.25 5.48
CA SER A 70 -25.72 2.80 5.47
C SER A 70 -25.80 1.31 5.76
N ARG A 71 -26.98 0.86 6.15
CA ARG A 71 -27.27 -0.54 6.47
C ARG A 71 -28.76 -0.84 6.30
N GLY A 72 -29.08 -2.07 5.97
CA GLY A 72 -30.45 -2.56 5.82
C GLY A 72 -30.68 -3.25 4.48
N ASN A 73 -31.86 -3.83 4.30
CA ASN A 73 -32.26 -4.55 3.08
C ASN A 73 -31.32 -5.73 2.68
N GLY A 74 -30.53 -6.26 3.61
CA GLY A 74 -29.60 -7.38 3.35
C GLY A 74 -28.15 -6.95 3.09
N SER A 75 -27.81 -5.66 3.19
CA SER A 75 -26.44 -5.19 3.00
C SER A 75 -26.01 -4.09 3.98
N VAL A 76 -24.69 -3.93 4.10
CA VAL A 76 -24.02 -2.86 4.85
C VAL A 76 -23.02 -2.16 3.94
N ILE A 77 -23.10 -0.83 3.87
CA ILE A 77 -22.14 0.02 3.16
C ILE A 77 -21.22 0.68 4.19
N TYR A 78 -19.91 0.55 4.00
CA TYR A 78 -18.91 1.02 4.96
C TYR A 78 -17.56 1.35 4.31
N GLU A 79 -16.71 2.05 5.05
CA GLU A 79 -15.29 2.24 4.75
C GLU A 79 -14.42 1.64 5.85
N THR A 80 -13.26 1.11 5.48
CA THR A 80 -12.25 0.64 6.45
C THR A 80 -11.08 1.60 6.52
N PHE A 81 -10.81 2.11 7.73
CA PHE A 81 -9.64 2.91 8.04
C PHE A 81 -8.58 2.03 8.70
N GLN A 82 -7.36 2.04 8.16
CA GLN A 82 -6.22 1.28 8.70
C GLN A 82 -5.21 2.22 9.34
N TYR A 83 -4.75 1.87 10.53
CA TYR A 83 -3.76 2.64 11.28
C TYR A 83 -2.54 1.77 11.57
N TYR A 84 -1.36 2.35 11.44
CA TYR A 84 -0.08 1.68 11.58
C TYR A 84 0.75 2.44 12.62
N LYS A 85 1.32 1.71 13.58
CA LYS A 85 2.23 2.26 14.58
C LYS A 85 3.49 1.39 14.62
N PHE A 86 4.65 2.00 14.42
CA PHE A 86 5.93 1.29 14.57
C PHE A 86 6.10 0.80 16.01
N ASN A 87 6.48 -0.47 16.15
CA ASN A 87 6.73 -1.12 17.42
C ASN A 87 8.21 -1.51 17.49
N GLU A 88 9.00 -0.61 18.07
CA GLU A 88 10.45 -0.78 18.22
C GLU A 88 10.80 -1.99 19.08
N GLU A 89 10.07 -2.21 20.19
CA GLU A 89 10.30 -3.34 21.11
C GLU A 89 10.08 -4.70 20.45
N ALA A 90 9.13 -4.81 19.52
CA ALA A 90 8.86 -6.03 18.78
C ALA A 90 9.72 -6.17 17.52
N SER A 91 10.46 -5.13 17.12
CA SER A 91 11.35 -5.14 15.96
C SER A 91 12.69 -5.81 16.26
N CYS A 92 13.46 -6.12 15.23
CA CYS A 92 14.83 -6.63 15.43
C CYS A 92 15.71 -5.60 16.16
N LYS A 93 16.72 -6.04 16.90
CA LYS A 93 17.56 -5.16 17.73
C LYS A 93 18.28 -4.09 16.90
N GLU A 94 18.66 -4.42 15.68
CA GLU A 94 19.36 -3.53 14.74
C GLU A 94 18.39 -2.67 13.92
N CYS A 95 17.08 -2.90 14.03
CA CYS A 95 16.05 -2.25 13.21
C CYS A 95 15.76 -0.84 13.69
N SER A 96 16.13 0.16 12.88
CA SER A 96 15.73 1.55 13.03
C SER A 96 15.10 2.04 11.73
N LEU A 97 14.03 2.82 11.82
CA LEU A 97 13.43 3.44 10.63
C LEU A 97 14.40 4.40 9.92
N TYR A 98 15.43 4.89 10.61
CA TYR A 98 16.50 5.71 10.06
C TYR A 98 17.65 4.90 9.44
N ASN A 99 17.60 3.55 9.46
CA ASN A 99 18.59 2.76 8.75
C ASN A 99 18.53 3.08 7.26
N ARG A 100 19.70 3.25 6.65
CA ARG A 100 19.81 3.51 5.23
C ARG A 100 19.98 2.21 4.46
N ILE A 101 19.27 2.12 3.34
CA ILE A 101 19.26 0.96 2.46
C ILE A 101 19.32 1.40 1.01
N TRP A 102 20.03 0.64 0.20
CA TRP A 102 20.10 0.82 -1.25
C TRP A 102 18.99 0.02 -1.92
N ILE A 103 18.13 0.73 -2.64
CA ILE A 103 16.97 0.16 -3.33
C ILE A 103 17.02 0.47 -4.83
N PRO A 104 16.33 -0.32 -5.68
CA PRO A 104 16.06 0.09 -7.05
C PRO A 104 15.32 1.43 -7.08
N ASN A 105 15.76 2.34 -7.95
CA ASN A 105 15.11 3.62 -8.17
C ASN A 105 13.81 3.41 -8.96
N LEU A 106 12.66 3.66 -8.32
CA LEU A 106 11.35 3.46 -8.93
C LEU A 106 11.08 4.47 -10.06
N VAL A 107 11.58 5.70 -9.95
CA VAL A 107 11.46 6.72 -11.01
C VAL A 107 12.27 6.29 -12.22
N TYR A 108 13.51 5.83 -12.01
CA TYR A 108 14.35 5.31 -13.08
C TYR A 108 13.63 4.18 -13.85
N GLN A 109 13.00 3.24 -13.14
CA GLN A 109 12.24 2.15 -13.77
C GLN A 109 11.08 2.67 -14.64
N LYS A 110 10.36 3.71 -14.21
CA LYS A 110 9.29 4.32 -15.01
C LYS A 110 9.81 4.90 -16.33
N PHE A 111 10.98 5.53 -16.32
CA PHE A 111 11.61 6.03 -17.53
C PHE A 111 12.15 4.90 -18.42
N VAL A 112 12.65 3.80 -17.85
CA VAL A 112 12.99 2.58 -18.61
C VAL A 112 11.76 2.02 -19.32
N ASP A 113 10.64 1.88 -18.60
CA ASP A 113 9.39 1.35 -19.14
C ASP A 113 8.86 2.23 -20.28
N ALA A 114 8.96 3.55 -20.14
CA ALA A 114 8.56 4.47 -21.20
C ALA A 114 9.52 4.46 -22.39
N ALA A 115 10.83 4.49 -22.16
CA ALA A 115 11.83 4.42 -23.21
C ALA A 115 11.67 3.17 -24.09
N SER A 116 11.14 2.08 -23.54
CA SER A 116 10.82 0.86 -24.28
C SER A 116 9.73 1.04 -25.36
N LYS A 117 8.88 2.06 -25.21
CA LYS A 117 7.79 2.37 -26.15
C LYS A 117 8.29 3.30 -27.26
N PRO A 118 8.07 2.99 -28.56
CA PRO A 118 8.58 3.80 -29.67
C PRO A 118 8.22 5.30 -29.60
N ALA A 119 6.99 5.63 -29.19
CA ALA A 119 6.50 7.00 -29.06
C ALA A 119 7.16 7.79 -27.91
N MET A 120 7.74 7.08 -26.93
CA MET A 120 8.32 7.66 -25.70
C MET A 120 9.84 7.47 -25.64
N ARG A 121 10.49 7.13 -26.76
CA ARG A 121 11.96 7.00 -26.85
C ARG A 121 12.75 8.21 -26.32
N PRO A 122 12.29 9.48 -26.42
CA PRO A 122 12.98 10.60 -25.77
C PRO A 122 13.20 10.45 -24.26
N ALA A 123 12.41 9.60 -23.57
CA ALA A 123 12.59 9.26 -22.16
C ALA A 123 13.99 8.70 -21.82
N ILE A 124 14.75 8.18 -22.78
CA ILE A 124 16.14 7.73 -22.59
C ILE A 124 17.02 8.86 -22.04
N ALA A 125 16.75 10.12 -22.40
CA ALA A 125 17.54 11.25 -21.92
C ALA A 125 17.49 11.39 -20.38
N ALA A 126 16.36 11.02 -19.76
CA ALA A 126 16.23 11.01 -18.29
C ALA A 126 17.15 9.98 -17.63
N LEU A 127 17.36 8.83 -18.28
CA LEU A 127 18.21 7.75 -17.74
C LEU A 127 19.69 8.15 -17.66
N LEU A 128 20.13 9.13 -18.45
CA LEU A 128 21.52 9.60 -18.47
C LEU A 128 21.87 10.49 -17.26
N VAL A 129 20.86 11.04 -16.58
CA VAL A 129 21.03 11.96 -15.44
C VAL A 129 20.56 11.34 -14.12
N GLN A 130 20.14 10.08 -14.15
CA GLN A 130 19.63 9.32 -13.00
C GLN A 130 20.48 8.07 -12.75
N THR A 131 20.42 7.54 -11.54
CA THR A 131 21.00 6.24 -11.20
C THR A 131 19.92 5.17 -11.03
N PRO A 132 20.18 3.91 -11.45
CA PRO A 132 19.24 2.80 -11.27
C PRO A 132 18.99 2.40 -9.82
N PHE A 133 19.86 2.83 -8.91
CA PHE A 133 19.76 2.61 -7.47
C PHE A 133 19.90 3.94 -6.73
N LEU A 134 19.26 4.03 -5.58
CA LEU A 134 19.39 5.16 -4.66
C LEU A 134 19.32 4.67 -3.22
N GLU A 135 19.86 5.47 -2.31
CA GLU A 135 19.86 5.21 -0.87
C GLU A 135 18.70 5.98 -0.21
N VAL A 136 17.91 5.29 0.62
CA VAL A 136 16.82 5.88 1.41
C VAL A 136 16.81 5.36 2.82
N GLU A 137 16.13 6.06 3.72
CA GLU A 137 15.79 5.52 5.03
C GLU A 137 14.63 4.51 4.92
N VAL A 138 14.63 3.52 5.82
CA VAL A 138 13.58 2.49 5.87
C VAL A 138 12.20 3.11 6.12
N GLY A 139 12.10 4.12 7.00
CA GLY A 139 10.86 4.86 7.26
C GLY A 139 10.31 5.54 6.03
N GLU A 140 11.19 6.18 5.24
CA GLU A 140 10.85 6.80 3.97
C GLU A 140 10.37 5.79 2.93
N LEU A 141 11.08 4.66 2.77
CA LEU A 141 10.63 3.62 1.84
C LEU A 141 9.24 3.09 2.20
N ILE A 142 8.96 2.86 3.48
CA ILE A 142 7.74 2.19 3.91
C ILE A 142 6.57 3.17 4.02
N PHE A 143 6.63 4.20 4.86
CA PHE A 143 5.46 5.03 5.22
C PHE A 143 5.62 6.53 4.94
N ASP A 144 6.81 7.10 5.13
CA ASP A 144 6.98 8.56 5.07
C ASP A 144 7.15 9.08 3.64
N GLY A 145 7.50 8.19 2.71
CA GLY A 145 7.87 8.49 1.33
C GLY A 145 9.26 9.15 1.25
N TYR A 146 10.05 8.86 0.22
CA TYR A 146 11.25 9.65 -0.10
C TYR A 146 10.94 10.63 -1.24
N ALA A 147 11.63 11.77 -1.25
CA ALA A 147 11.66 12.63 -2.43
C ALA A 147 12.72 12.08 -3.40
N ASP A 148 12.36 11.79 -4.65
CA ASP A 148 13.34 11.33 -5.62
C ASP A 148 14.30 12.50 -5.96
N PRO A 149 15.61 12.31 -5.81
CA PRO A 149 16.58 13.40 -5.95
C PRO A 149 16.76 13.88 -7.39
N PHE A 150 16.19 13.18 -8.37
CA PHE A 150 16.39 13.45 -9.79
C PHE A 150 15.13 13.95 -10.50
N ILE A 151 13.93 13.88 -9.89
CA ILE A 151 12.67 14.30 -10.53
C ILE A 151 12.76 15.73 -11.07
N ASP A 152 13.20 16.69 -10.25
CA ASP A 152 13.26 18.10 -10.65
C ASP A 152 14.22 18.31 -11.82
N GLN A 153 15.39 17.67 -11.78
CA GLN A 153 16.37 17.74 -12.86
C GLN A 153 15.82 17.12 -14.14
N VAL A 154 15.23 15.93 -14.06
CA VAL A 154 14.68 15.21 -15.21
C VAL A 154 13.53 15.96 -15.85
N CYS A 155 12.61 16.51 -15.04
CA CYS A 155 11.47 17.26 -15.53
C CYS A 155 11.82 18.69 -15.97
N SER A 156 13.08 19.11 -15.84
CA SER A 156 13.59 20.34 -16.45
C SER A 156 14.18 20.12 -17.84
N LEU A 157 14.40 18.87 -18.26
CA LEU A 157 15.02 18.56 -19.54
C LEU A 157 14.07 18.89 -20.71
N PRO A 158 14.55 19.64 -21.73
CA PRO A 158 13.80 19.84 -22.96
C PRO A 158 13.38 18.49 -23.55
N PHE A 159 12.15 18.39 -24.04
CA PHE A 159 11.57 17.17 -24.60
C PHE A 159 11.28 16.03 -23.60
N VAL A 160 11.44 16.26 -22.30
CA VAL A 160 11.05 15.31 -21.23
C VAL A 160 9.90 15.86 -20.38
N ASN A 161 9.58 17.15 -20.45
CA ASN A 161 8.44 17.72 -19.70
C ASN A 161 7.12 17.01 -19.99
N PHE A 162 6.82 16.73 -21.27
CA PHE A 162 5.61 15.99 -21.66
C PHE A 162 5.63 14.55 -21.12
N VAL A 163 6.83 13.98 -20.98
CA VAL A 163 7.05 12.65 -20.41
C VAL A 163 6.76 12.68 -18.92
N CYS A 164 7.19 13.72 -18.20
CA CYS A 164 6.85 13.90 -16.79
C CYS A 164 5.33 14.05 -16.58
N GLU A 165 4.64 14.84 -17.40
CA GLU A 165 3.18 15.02 -17.31
C GLU A 165 2.40 13.72 -17.58
N GLN A 166 2.90 12.85 -18.48
CA GLN A 166 2.22 11.60 -18.87
C GLN A 166 2.64 10.38 -18.04
N ILE A 167 3.87 10.35 -17.52
CA ILE A 167 4.41 9.23 -16.74
C ILE A 167 4.25 9.46 -15.25
N LEU A 168 4.44 10.70 -14.80
CA LEU A 168 4.50 11.04 -13.39
C LEU A 168 3.15 11.61 -12.94
N GLU A 169 2.13 10.75 -12.93
CA GLU A 169 1.13 10.81 -11.86
C GLU A 169 1.76 10.32 -10.53
N LEU A 170 3.04 10.63 -10.31
CA LEU A 170 3.72 10.24 -9.09
C LEU A 170 3.29 11.18 -7.98
N PRO A 171 2.99 10.63 -6.80
CA PRO A 171 2.88 11.46 -5.62
C PRO A 171 4.18 12.24 -5.38
N ASP A 172 4.03 13.38 -4.72
CA ASP A 172 5.05 14.28 -4.20
C ASP A 172 6.18 13.58 -3.43
N ARG A 173 5.91 12.40 -2.85
CA ARG A 173 6.93 11.49 -2.29
C ARG A 173 6.57 10.06 -2.66
N ILE A 174 7.59 9.20 -2.77
CA ILE A 174 7.45 7.82 -3.21
C ILE A 174 7.67 6.89 -2.02
N GLY A 175 6.70 6.02 -1.73
CA GLY A 175 6.82 5.02 -0.67
C GLY A 175 5.78 3.92 -0.83
N LEU A 176 6.06 2.73 -0.29
CA LEU A 176 5.22 1.54 -0.45
C LEU A 176 3.82 1.71 0.15
N PHE A 177 3.75 2.37 1.31
CA PHE A 177 2.54 2.70 2.04
C PHE A 177 2.42 4.21 2.30
N TYR A 178 3.01 5.04 1.43
CA TYR A 178 2.94 6.49 1.52
C TYR A 178 1.47 6.95 1.61
N LYS A 179 1.18 7.82 2.58
CA LYS A 179 -0.18 8.33 2.88
C LYS A 179 -1.23 7.25 3.15
N LYS A 180 -0.86 5.99 3.46
CA LYS A 180 -1.85 4.94 3.80
C LYS A 180 -2.32 5.00 5.26
N ASN A 181 -1.50 5.52 6.16
CA ASN A 181 -1.84 5.55 7.59
C ASN A 181 -3.06 6.45 7.88
N GLY A 182 -4.07 5.90 8.53
CA GLY A 182 -5.31 6.61 8.87
C GLY A 182 -6.22 6.89 7.69
N THR A 183 -6.04 6.21 6.55
CA THR A 183 -6.85 6.42 5.33
C THR A 183 -7.81 5.27 5.05
N SER A 184 -8.84 5.57 4.25
CA SER A 184 -9.84 4.62 3.78
C SER A 184 -9.28 3.76 2.64
N THR A 185 -9.57 2.47 2.65
CA THR A 185 -9.28 1.55 1.52
C THR A 185 -10.36 1.55 0.44
N GLY A 186 -11.32 2.47 0.54
CA GLY A 186 -12.47 2.57 -0.34
C GLY A 186 -13.78 2.17 0.34
N VAL A 187 -14.88 2.40 -0.37
CA VAL A 187 -16.23 2.09 0.09
C VAL A 187 -16.58 0.68 -0.34
N PHE A 188 -16.96 -0.15 0.62
CA PHE A 188 -17.43 -1.52 0.40
C PHE A 188 -18.92 -1.59 0.67
N GLU A 189 -19.62 -2.34 -0.17
CA GLU A 189 -20.93 -2.89 0.14
C GLU A 189 -20.79 -4.40 0.34
N VAL A 190 -21.28 -4.91 1.46
CA VAL A 190 -21.24 -6.35 1.80
C VAL A 190 -22.62 -6.85 2.21
N GLU A 191 -22.87 -8.14 2.02
CA GLU A 191 -24.06 -8.79 2.56
C GLU A 191 -24.00 -8.87 4.09
N ASP A 192 -25.13 -8.55 4.73
CA ASP A 192 -25.26 -8.50 6.18
C ASP A 192 -25.49 -9.87 6.84
N GLY A 193 -25.76 -10.92 6.04
CA GLY A 193 -26.06 -12.28 6.49
C GLY A 193 -27.45 -12.48 7.11
N HIS A 194 -28.32 -11.48 7.09
CA HIS A 194 -29.64 -11.57 7.73
C HIS A 194 -30.59 -12.52 6.99
N LYS A 195 -30.49 -12.61 5.66
CA LYS A 195 -31.45 -13.35 4.80
C LYS A 195 -31.24 -14.86 4.77
N ASP A 196 -30.05 -15.34 5.15
CA ASP A 196 -29.64 -16.75 4.99
C ASP A 196 -28.93 -17.31 6.23
N ASN A 197 -29.20 -16.74 7.40
CA ASN A 197 -28.59 -17.15 8.67
C ASN A 197 -27.05 -17.05 8.70
N GLY A 198 -26.49 -16.08 7.98
CA GLY A 198 -25.08 -15.75 8.00
C GLY A 198 -24.24 -16.46 6.95
N GLU A 199 -24.84 -17.21 6.03
CA GLU A 199 -24.10 -17.90 4.94
C GLU A 199 -23.42 -16.89 3.99
N SER A 200 -24.08 -15.77 3.70
CA SER A 200 -23.55 -14.67 2.89
C SER A 200 -22.74 -13.62 3.66
N LEU A 201 -22.65 -13.74 4.98
CA LEU A 201 -22.10 -12.71 5.85
C LEU A 201 -20.73 -12.21 5.38
N GLY A 202 -20.64 -10.91 5.06
CA GLY A 202 -19.39 -10.27 4.65
C GLY A 202 -18.98 -10.52 3.20
N ARG A 203 -19.78 -11.22 2.40
CA ARG A 203 -19.55 -11.32 0.95
C ARG A 203 -19.61 -9.94 0.31
N ILE A 204 -18.59 -9.58 -0.45
CA ILE A 204 -18.50 -8.28 -1.12
C ILE A 204 -19.49 -8.24 -2.29
N ILE A 205 -20.36 -7.24 -2.28
CA ILE A 205 -21.27 -6.91 -3.38
C ILE A 205 -20.57 -5.93 -4.31
N THR A 206 -20.05 -4.83 -3.76
CA THR A 206 -19.33 -3.80 -4.52
C THR A 206 -18.11 -3.27 -3.76
N TRP A 207 -17.12 -2.80 -4.51
CA TRP A 207 -16.03 -1.96 -4.01
C TRP A 207 -15.93 -0.72 -4.90
N ASN A 208 -16.00 0.47 -4.29
CA ASN A 208 -16.07 1.77 -4.98
C ASN A 208 -17.11 1.80 -6.11
N ASN A 209 -18.32 1.30 -5.82
CA ASN A 209 -19.46 1.16 -6.74
C ASN A 209 -19.23 0.22 -7.94
N GLY A 210 -18.11 -0.51 -7.99
CA GLY A 210 -17.82 -1.53 -9.00
C GLY A 210 -18.05 -2.95 -8.47
N THR A 211 -18.60 -3.83 -9.31
CA THR A 211 -18.73 -5.28 -9.05
C THR A 211 -17.53 -6.08 -9.57
N SER A 212 -16.67 -5.43 -10.35
CA SER A 212 -15.41 -5.96 -10.87
C SER A 212 -14.32 -4.90 -10.74
N LEU A 213 -13.07 -5.36 -10.75
CA LEU A 213 -11.93 -4.45 -10.84
C LEU A 213 -11.91 -3.83 -12.23
N VAL A 214 -11.72 -2.52 -12.30
CA VAL A 214 -11.45 -1.85 -13.57
C VAL A 214 -10.06 -2.28 -14.01
N ASN A 215 -9.96 -2.98 -15.14
CA ASN A 215 -8.67 -3.29 -15.75
C ASN A 215 -8.11 -2.00 -16.35
N TYR A 216 -6.94 -1.57 -15.86
CA TYR A 216 -6.13 -0.50 -16.44
C TYR A 216 -5.13 -1.09 -17.43
#